data_AF-A0A496SW93-F1
#
_entry.id   AF-A0A496SW93-F1
#
_cell.length_a   1.000
_cell.length_b   1.000
_cell.length_c   1.000
_cell.angle_alpha   90.00
_cell.angle_beta   90.00
_cell.angle_gamma   90.00
#
_symmetry.space_group_name_H-M   'P 1'
#
loop_
_entity.id
_entity.type
_entity.pdbx_description
1 polymer ?
#
loop_
_entity_poly.entity_id
_entity_poly.type
_entity_poly.pdbx_seq_one_letter_code
_entity_poly.pdbx_strand_id
1 'polypeptide(L)'
;MDKRKMNTEEWVERISEGVKCCACGKPLKNSKNLHIVLLERKAKWEDNTWGTIAGTSGYALAVVCDECAKKGIEPRYAVEMSKKGEVRYHPVSELEPIPEKEKLLLETLVALRRCVLGEDFAG
;
A
#
# COMPACT_ATOMS: atom_id res chain seq x y z
N MET A 1 5.64 -30.05 -10.15
CA MET A 1 5.16 -28.85 -9.43
C MET A 1 5.68 -27.63 -10.18
N ASP A 2 4.80 -26.98 -10.92
CA ASP A 2 5.12 -25.91 -11.87
C ASP A 2 5.41 -24.60 -11.10
N LYS A 3 6.68 -24.17 -11.07
CA LYS A 3 7.12 -22.92 -10.43
C LYS A 3 7.03 -21.76 -11.42
N ARG A 4 5.88 -21.57 -12.05
CA ARG A 4 5.67 -20.41 -12.93
C ARG A 4 5.73 -19.14 -12.10
N LYS A 5 6.80 -18.36 -12.30
CA LYS A 5 6.89 -16.97 -11.82
C LYS A 5 5.75 -16.21 -12.52
N MET A 6 4.80 -15.70 -11.73
CA MET A 6 3.73 -14.84 -12.24
C MET A 6 4.38 -13.61 -12.88
N ASN A 7 4.07 -13.32 -14.14
CA ASN A 7 4.67 -12.20 -14.85
C ASN A 7 4.04 -10.87 -14.37
N THR A 8 4.70 -9.74 -14.62
CA THR A 8 4.25 -8.42 -14.13
C THR A 8 2.89 -8.01 -14.71
N GLU A 9 2.60 -8.40 -15.95
CA GLU A 9 1.37 -8.05 -16.66
C GLU A 9 0.14 -8.79 -16.10
N GLU A 10 0.27 -10.10 -15.86
CA GLU A 10 -0.73 -10.93 -15.17
C GLU A 10 -0.98 -10.43 -13.73
N TRP A 11 0.06 -9.90 -13.08
CA TRP A 11 -0.05 -9.28 -11.76
C TRP A 11 -0.91 -8.01 -11.80
N VAL A 12 -0.67 -7.13 -12.77
CA VAL A 12 -1.42 -5.87 -12.92
C VAL A 12 -2.88 -6.16 -13.27
N GLU A 13 -3.15 -7.13 -14.14
CA GLU A 13 -4.50 -7.51 -14.55
C GLU A 13 -5.30 -8.08 -13.37
N ARG A 14 -4.70 -9.00 -12.59
CA ARG A 14 -5.35 -9.59 -11.39
C ARG A 14 -5.60 -8.55 -10.29
N ILE A 15 -4.69 -7.60 -10.10
CA ILE A 15 -4.92 -6.47 -9.18
C ILE A 15 -6.09 -5.63 -9.68
N SER A 16 -6.11 -5.30 -10.96
CA SER A 16 -7.10 -4.40 -11.53
C SER A 16 -8.53 -4.95 -11.38
N GLU A 17 -8.73 -6.25 -11.58
CA GLU A 17 -10.06 -6.88 -11.50
C GLU A 17 -10.52 -7.19 -10.07
N GLY A 18 -9.61 -7.56 -9.17
CA GLY A 18 -9.95 -8.04 -7.83
C GLY A 18 -9.79 -7.01 -6.71
N VAL A 19 -9.07 -5.92 -6.95
CA VAL A 19 -8.70 -4.97 -5.89
C VAL A 19 -9.62 -3.76 -5.89
N LYS A 20 -10.03 -3.37 -4.68
CA LYS A 20 -10.88 -2.23 -4.38
C LYS A 20 -10.04 -1.19 -3.67
N CYS A 21 -10.38 0.07 -3.90
CA CYS A 21 -9.81 1.19 -3.18
C CYS A 21 -10.05 1.03 -1.68
N CYS A 22 -8.98 1.03 -0.90
CA CYS A 22 -8.98 0.95 0.55
C CYS A 22 -9.66 2.14 1.25
N ALA A 23 -9.88 3.25 0.54
CA ALA A 23 -10.59 4.42 1.06
C ALA A 23 -12.09 4.40 0.73
N CYS A 24 -12.46 4.20 -0.54
CA CYS A 24 -13.85 4.34 -1.00
C CYS A 24 -14.54 3.02 -1.40
N GLY A 25 -13.82 1.90 -1.43
CA GLY A 25 -14.36 0.58 -1.79
C GLY A 25 -14.66 0.38 -3.29
N LYS A 26 -14.48 1.39 -4.14
CA LYS A 26 -14.68 1.26 -5.59
C LYS A 26 -13.58 0.36 -6.20
N PRO A 27 -13.88 -0.45 -7.22
CA PRO A 27 -12.88 -1.24 -7.94
C PRO A 27 -11.76 -0.37 -8.54
N LEU A 28 -10.53 -0.87 -8.50
CA LEU A 28 -9.35 -0.15 -9.02
C LEU A 28 -9.16 -0.30 -10.54
N LYS A 29 -9.87 -1.21 -11.23
CA LYS A 29 -9.82 -1.36 -12.70
C LYS A 29 -10.02 -0.06 -13.50
N ASN A 30 -10.70 0.92 -12.91
CA ASN A 30 -10.98 2.21 -13.55
C ASN A 30 -9.95 3.30 -13.19
N SER A 31 -9.00 2.99 -12.30
CA SER A 31 -7.92 3.91 -11.91
C SER A 31 -6.79 3.82 -12.94
N LYS A 32 -6.24 4.95 -13.37
CA LYS A 32 -5.10 4.97 -14.28
C LYS A 32 -3.81 4.59 -13.56
N ASN A 33 -3.69 4.97 -12.29
CA ASN A 33 -2.57 4.60 -11.44
C ASN A 33 -3.05 3.84 -10.20
N LEU A 34 -2.15 3.06 -9.63
CA LEU A 34 -2.33 2.42 -8.33
C LEU A 34 -1.50 3.20 -7.31
N HIS A 35 -2.18 3.90 -6.41
CA HIS A 35 -1.50 4.65 -5.36
C HIS A 35 -1.37 3.78 -4.11
N ILE A 36 -0.14 3.50 -3.71
CA ILE A 36 0.17 2.72 -2.51
C ILE A 36 0.48 3.68 -1.39
N VAL A 37 -0.27 3.56 -0.29
CA VAL A 37 -0.12 4.35 0.92
C VAL A 37 0.46 3.45 2.00
N LEU A 38 1.59 3.88 2.57
CA LEU A 38 2.16 3.27 3.76
C LEU A 38 1.33 3.70 4.97
N LEU A 39 0.79 2.73 5.71
CA LEU A 39 0.03 3.01 6.92
C LEU A 39 0.98 3.01 8.13
N GLU A 40 0.73 3.89 9.09
CA GLU A 40 1.40 3.91 10.40
C GLU A 40 0.88 2.78 11.32
N ARG A 41 0.76 1.58 10.76
CA ARG A 41 0.21 0.39 11.38
C ARG A 41 1.03 -0.84 11.01
N LYS A 42 1.11 -1.81 11.92
CA LYS A 42 1.77 -3.11 11.67
C LYS A 42 0.85 -4.04 10.88
N ALA A 43 1.40 -4.66 9.84
CA ALA A 43 0.79 -5.78 9.14
C ALA A 43 0.81 -7.02 10.05
N LYS A 44 -0.34 -7.69 10.19
CA LYS A 44 -0.46 -8.92 10.99
C LYS A 44 -0.09 -10.19 10.21
N TRP A 45 0.19 -10.07 8.91
CA TRP A 45 0.39 -11.20 8.01
C TRP A 45 1.87 -11.41 7.67
N GLU A 46 2.27 -12.68 7.51
CA GLU A 46 3.66 -13.12 7.29
C GLU A 46 4.21 -12.72 5.91
N ASP A 47 3.35 -12.74 4.87
CA ASP A 47 3.72 -12.36 3.51
C ASP A 47 3.53 -10.85 3.30
N ASN A 48 4.21 -10.05 4.12
CA ASN A 48 4.24 -8.59 4.06
C ASN A 48 5.21 -8.10 2.97
N THR A 49 5.07 -8.64 1.75
CA THR A 49 5.95 -8.32 0.63
C THR A 49 5.48 -7.09 -0.13
N TRP A 50 5.75 -5.91 0.43
CA TRP A 50 6.23 -4.80 -0.38
C TRP A 50 7.38 -4.14 0.34
N GLY A 51 8.60 -4.37 -0.17
CA GLY A 51 9.81 -3.58 0.08
C GLY A 51 10.18 -3.38 1.55
N THR A 52 11.33 -3.90 1.94
CA THR A 52 12.04 -3.44 3.14
C THR A 52 12.32 -1.93 3.00
N ILE A 53 11.42 -1.07 3.47
CA ILE A 53 11.67 0.37 3.51
C ILE A 53 12.61 0.59 4.69
N ALA A 54 13.86 0.95 4.40
CA ALA A 54 14.89 1.26 5.38
C ALA A 54 15.13 0.16 6.44
N GLY A 55 15.20 -1.11 6.02
CA GLY A 55 15.51 -2.22 6.95
C GLY A 55 14.36 -2.65 7.86
N THR A 56 13.18 -2.03 7.75
CA THR A 56 12.01 -2.39 8.54
C THR A 56 10.98 -3.14 7.68
N SER A 57 10.52 -4.29 8.17
CA SER A 57 9.47 -5.11 7.57
C SER A 57 8.22 -5.09 8.45
N GLY A 58 7.07 -5.40 7.87
CA GLY A 58 5.83 -5.56 8.63
C GLY A 58 4.97 -4.32 8.79
N TYR A 59 5.06 -3.35 7.89
CA TYR A 59 4.08 -2.26 7.82
C TYR A 59 2.87 -2.66 6.97
N ALA A 60 1.70 -2.20 7.39
CA ALA A 60 0.47 -2.35 6.63
C ALA A 60 0.44 -1.34 5.48
N LEU A 61 -0.14 -1.75 4.37
CA LEU A 61 -0.27 -0.94 3.17
C LEU A 61 -1.73 -0.79 2.80
N ALA A 62 -2.06 0.31 2.15
CA ALA A 62 -3.35 0.52 1.52
C ALA A 62 -3.15 0.87 0.05
N VAL A 63 -4.10 0.47 -0.77
CA VAL A 63 -4.15 0.80 -2.20
C VAL A 63 -5.36 1.70 -2.45
N VAL A 64 -5.14 2.87 -3.04
CA VAL A 64 -6.20 3.85 -3.29
C VAL A 64 -6.26 4.25 -4.75
N CYS A 65 -7.46 4.61 -5.22
CA CYS A 65 -7.65 5.10 -6.58
C CYS A 65 -7.14 6.54 -6.72
N ASP A 66 -6.94 6.96 -7.97
CA ASP A 66 -6.48 8.32 -8.34
C ASP A 66 -7.31 9.41 -7.65
N GLU A 67 -8.64 9.24 -7.60
CA GLU A 67 -9.56 10.22 -7.00
C GLU A 67 -9.34 10.37 -5.49
N CYS A 68 -9.15 9.24 -4.78
CA CYS A 68 -8.91 9.25 -3.33
C CYS A 68 -7.51 9.76 -3.01
N ALA A 69 -6.51 9.40 -3.82
CA ALA A 69 -5.16 9.93 -3.70
C ALA A 69 -5.15 11.46 -3.88
N LYS A 70 -5.78 11.96 -4.94
CA LYS A 70 -5.87 13.40 -5.22
C LYS A 70 -6.60 14.19 -4.14
N LYS A 71 -7.64 13.62 -3.55
CA LYS A 71 -8.43 14.25 -2.49
C LYS A 71 -7.83 14.07 -1.09
N GLY A 72 -6.73 13.31 -0.95
CA GLY A 72 -6.13 13.00 0.34
C GLY A 72 -7.05 12.22 1.28
N ILE A 73 -7.90 11.34 0.74
CA ILE A 73 -8.81 10.55 1.58
C ILE A 73 -8.02 9.45 2.29
N GLU A 74 -8.09 9.45 3.62
CA GLU A 74 -7.44 8.43 4.43
C GLU A 74 -8.03 7.02 4.16
N PRO A 75 -7.19 6.00 3.96
CA PRO A 75 -7.64 4.63 3.81
C PRO A 75 -8.30 4.09 5.09
N ARG A 76 -9.42 3.37 4.92
CA ARG A 76 -10.11 2.68 6.02
C ARG A 76 -9.66 1.24 6.20
N TYR A 77 -9.07 0.67 5.14
CA TYR A 77 -8.61 -0.71 5.11
C TYR A 77 -7.13 -0.77 4.71
N ALA A 78 -6.40 -1.70 5.30
CA ALA A 78 -5.16 -2.20 4.76
C ALA A 78 -5.42 -3.37 3.81
N VAL A 79 -4.52 -3.59 2.86
CA VAL A 79 -4.58 -4.69 1.91
C VAL A 79 -3.49 -5.72 2.23
N GLU A 80 -3.90 -6.97 2.32
CA GLU A 80 -3.03 -8.14 2.33
C GLU A 80 -3.14 -8.81 0.96
N MET A 81 -2.01 -9.08 0.32
CA MET A 81 -1.94 -9.82 -0.93
C MET A 81 -1.14 -11.10 -0.71
N SER A 82 -1.79 -12.25 -0.86
CA SER A 82 -1.10 -13.53 -0.73
C SER A 82 -0.25 -13.82 -1.97
N LYS A 83 0.75 -14.70 -1.83
CA LYS A 83 1.53 -15.23 -2.97
C LYS A 83 0.67 -15.89 -4.06
N LYS A 84 -0.55 -16.32 -3.72
CA LYS A 84 -1.52 -16.91 -4.66
C LYS A 84 -2.37 -15.85 -5.38
N GLY A 85 -2.21 -14.58 -5.04
CA GLY A 85 -2.99 -13.46 -5.56
C GLY A 85 -4.38 -13.35 -4.91
N GLU A 86 -4.57 -13.89 -3.71
CA GLU A 86 -5.77 -13.62 -2.90
C GLU A 86 -5.61 -12.26 -2.22
N VAL A 87 -6.67 -11.45 -2.25
CA VAL A 87 -6.67 -10.11 -1.67
C VAL A 87 -7.59 -10.10 -0.46
N ARG A 88 -7.06 -9.70 0.70
CA ARG A 88 -7.84 -9.53 1.94
C ARG A 88 -7.74 -8.09 2.41
N TYR A 89 -8.82 -7.61 3.00
CA TYR A 89 -8.92 -6.25 3.53
C TYR A 89 -9.04 -6.32 5.04
N HIS A 90 -8.19 -5.56 5.72
CA HIS A 90 -8.14 -5.49 7.17
C HIS A 90 -8.47 -4.08 7.63
N PRO A 91 -9.46 -3.86 8.52
CA PRO A 91 -9.75 -2.52 9.02
C PRO A 91 -8.51 -1.89 9.66
N VAL A 92 -8.17 -0.66 9.29
CA VAL A 92 -6.98 0.05 9.83
C VAL A 92 -7.10 0.25 11.35
N SER A 93 -8.33 0.35 11.86
CA SER A 93 -8.64 0.45 13.29
C SER A 93 -8.29 -0.81 14.09
N GLU A 94 -8.21 -1.97 13.45
CA GLU A 94 -7.91 -3.25 14.10
C GLU A 94 -6.41 -3.60 14.07
N LEU A 95 -5.61 -2.80 13.38
CA LEU A 95 -4.16 -2.98 13.27
C LEU A 95 -3.43 -2.26 14.40
N GLU A 96 -2.32 -2.84 14.83
CA GLU A 96 -1.52 -2.24 15.89
C GLU A 96 -0.80 -0.99 15.37
N PRO A 97 -0.82 0.13 16.11
CA PRO A 97 0.02 1.27 15.81
C PRO A 97 1.50 0.89 15.83
N ILE A 98 2.27 1.48 14.94
CA ILE A 98 3.73 1.44 15.06
C ILE A 98 4.17 2.32 16.25
N PRO A 99 5.30 2.01 16.90
CA PRO A 99 5.89 2.88 17.92
C PRO A 99 6.20 4.28 17.36
N GLU A 100 6.05 5.32 18.18
CA GLU A 100 6.34 6.72 17.82
C GLU A 100 7.74 6.93 17.21
N LYS A 101 8.73 6.18 17.68
CA LYS A 101 10.09 6.22 17.13
C LYS A 101 10.14 5.75 15.68
N GLU A 102 9.39 4.70 15.33
CA GLU A 102 9.29 4.20 13.95
C GLU A 102 8.50 5.17 13.07
N LYS A 103 7.43 5.77 13.62
CA LYS A 103 6.66 6.81 12.94
C LYS A 103 7.54 8.00 12.54
N LEU A 104 8.34 8.53 13.47
CA LEU A 104 9.24 9.65 13.19
C LEU A 104 10.27 9.31 12.10
N LEU A 105 10.78 8.07 12.09
CA LEU A 105 11.69 7.60 11.04
C LEU A 105 10.99 7.55 9.67
N LEU A 106 9.75 7.06 9.62
CA LEU A 106 8.96 7.04 8.37
C LEU A 106 8.69 8.45 7.86
N GLU A 107 8.25 9.37 8.73
CA GLU A 107 8.03 10.77 8.36
C GLU A 107 9.32 11.41 7.82
N THR A 108 10.45 11.16 8.49
CA THR A 108 11.75 11.68 8.07
C THR A 108 12.18 11.11 6.71
N LEU A 109 11.99 9.81 6.47
CA LEU A 109 12.31 9.17 5.20
C LEU A 109 11.43 9.69 4.06
N VAL A 110 10.13 9.88 4.32
CA VAL A 110 9.20 10.46 3.35
C VAL A 110 9.61 11.91 3.04
N ALA A 111 9.95 12.71 4.06
CA ALA A 111 10.42 14.08 3.89
C ALA A 111 11.75 14.14 3.11
N LEU A 112 12.72 13.30 3.44
CA LEU A 112 14.00 13.21 2.73
C LEU A 112 13.80 12.82 1.27
N ARG A 113 12.91 11.86 0.98
CA ARG A 113 12.58 11.49 -0.40
C ARG A 113 12.03 12.68 -1.19
N ARG A 114 11.19 13.52 -0.58
CA ARG A 114 10.69 14.76 -1.20
C ARG A 114 11.83 15.73 -1.49
N CYS A 115 12.73 15.95 -0.54
CA CYS A 115 13.87 16.87 -0.73
C CYS A 115 14.89 16.40 -1.76
N VAL A 116 15.15 15.08 -1.85
CA VAL A 116 16.18 14.52 -2.73
C VAL A 116 15.67 14.28 -4.16
N LEU A 117 14.39 13.94 -4.33
CA LEU A 117 13.82 13.64 -5.66
C LEU A 117 13.10 14.83 -6.31
N GLY A 118 12.98 15.98 -5.64
CA GLY A 118 12.44 17.20 -6.24
C GLY A 118 10.96 17.09 -6.66
N GLU A 119 10.16 16.30 -5.94
CA GLU A 119 8.71 16.25 -6.17
C GLU A 119 8.03 17.38 -5.41
N ASP A 120 8.09 18.59 -5.99
CA ASP A 120 7.22 19.70 -5.65
C ASP A 120 5.78 19.32 -6.03
N PHE A 121 4.97 18.93 -5.04
CA PHE A 121 3.52 18.99 -5.18
C PHE A 121 3.15 20.48 -5.23
N ALA A 122 3.06 21.02 -6.45
CA ALA A 122 2.36 22.26 -6.72
C ALA A 122 0.92 22.11 -6.19
N GLY A 123 0.65 22.77 -5.06
CA GLY A 123 -0.70 23.14 -4.65
C GLY A 123 -1.25 24.26 -5.54
#